data_AF-A0A954IHB0-F1
#
_entry.id   AF-A0A954IHB0-F1
#
_cell.length_a   1.000
_cell.length_b   1.000
_cell.length_c   1.000
_cell.angle_alpha   90.00
_cell.angle_beta   90.00
_cell.angle_gamma   90.00
#
_symmetry.space_group_name_H-M   'P 1'
#
loop_
_entity.id
_entity.type
_entity.pdbx_description
1 polymer ?
#
loop_
_entity_poly.entity_id
_entity_poly.type
_entity_poly.pdbx_seq_one_letter_code
_entity_poly.pdbx_strand_id
1 'polypeptide(L)'
;MRLTDRIAFHSAAWLAVFCLVGLTGCEDAELQDYEHAELNDHSDHDHDHAHEGAHGGHLHELDDAHKYHAELVFAADSRDITLYFYGSEVGTGVPASDVVLELHRGDEGLLELKAEASPLDGETAETCSRFVVAGSQLPEGITSEEQLNGHFVVRIDNQDLMAQLSAHDHDEHGHHDDHEGHDHAEGEHGESHDHDDADEHGHADEHGDSK
;
A
#
# COMPACT_ATOMS: atom_id res chain seq x y z
N MET A 1 -69.80 30.10 -23.04
CA MET A 1 -69.84 31.38 -23.78
C MET A 1 -68.44 31.96 -23.74
N ARG A 2 -67.73 31.95 -24.89
CA ARG A 2 -66.41 32.56 -25.19
C ARG A 2 -65.20 31.98 -24.42
N LEU A 3 -64.00 31.85 -24.99
CA LEU A 3 -63.51 31.77 -26.38
C LEU A 3 -62.09 31.19 -26.25
N THR A 4 -61.70 30.42 -27.25
CA THR A 4 -60.37 29.87 -27.54
C THR A 4 -59.22 30.87 -27.43
N ASP A 5 -58.01 30.39 -27.10
CA ASP A 5 -56.82 30.81 -27.85
C ASP A 5 -55.87 29.64 -28.14
N ARG A 6 -55.65 29.47 -29.44
CA ARG A 6 -54.72 28.56 -30.08
C ARG A 6 -53.52 29.41 -30.48
N ILE A 7 -52.31 28.99 -30.20
CA ILE A 7 -51.13 29.52 -30.90
C ILE A 7 -50.46 28.35 -31.63
N ALA A 8 -50.77 28.29 -32.92
CA ALA A 8 -50.05 27.53 -33.92
C ALA A 8 -48.85 28.37 -34.37
N PHE A 9 -47.64 27.83 -34.29
CA PHE A 9 -46.52 28.31 -35.10
C PHE A 9 -46.18 27.26 -36.14
N HIS A 10 -46.14 27.76 -37.37
CA HIS A 10 -46.11 27.01 -38.61
C HIS A 10 -44.70 26.50 -38.90
N SER A 11 -44.69 25.31 -39.48
CA SER A 11 -43.67 24.66 -40.29
C SER A 11 -42.74 25.60 -41.07
N ALA A 12 -41.44 25.33 -41.02
CA ALA A 12 -40.54 25.57 -42.14
C ALA A 12 -39.57 24.40 -42.24
N ALA A 13 -39.84 23.54 -43.22
CA ALA A 13 -38.96 22.47 -43.65
C ALA A 13 -37.66 23.07 -44.20
N TRP A 14 -36.52 22.55 -43.74
CA TRP A 14 -35.27 22.59 -44.49
C TRP A 14 -34.78 21.15 -44.67
N LEU A 15 -34.66 20.80 -45.94
CA LEU A 15 -34.24 19.51 -46.45
C LEU A 15 -32.83 19.71 -47.02
N ALA A 16 -31.84 19.06 -46.42
CA ALA A 16 -30.48 18.89 -46.96
C ALA A 16 -29.96 17.55 -46.42
N VAL A 17 -30.15 16.44 -47.14
CA VAL A 17 -29.20 15.84 -48.10
C VAL A 17 -27.84 15.46 -47.48
N PHE A 18 -27.81 14.21 -46.99
CA PHE A 18 -26.87 13.14 -47.32
C PHE A 18 -25.36 13.44 -47.35
N CYS A 19 -24.64 12.98 -46.32
CA CYS A 19 -23.29 12.43 -46.45
C CYS A 19 -23.21 11.10 -45.69
N LEU A 20 -23.19 10.02 -46.47
CA LEU A 20 -22.86 8.67 -46.04
C LEU A 20 -21.36 8.62 -45.78
N VAL A 21 -20.94 8.49 -44.52
CA VAL A 21 -19.59 8.04 -44.17
C VAL A 21 -19.76 6.77 -43.35
N GLY A 22 -19.65 5.64 -44.04
CA GLY A 22 -19.43 4.36 -43.40
C GLY A 22 -17.93 4.15 -43.25
N LEU A 23 -17.47 4.05 -42.00
CA LEU A 23 -16.38 3.20 -41.56
C LEU A 23 -16.69 2.82 -40.11
N THR A 24 -17.31 1.65 -39.91
CA THR A 24 -17.25 0.93 -38.65
C THR A 24 -15.83 0.42 -38.51
N GLY A 25 -14.94 1.25 -37.96
CA GLY A 25 -13.63 0.85 -37.47
C GLY A 25 -13.78 0.32 -36.05
N CYS A 26 -13.09 -0.78 -35.78
CA CYS A 26 -13.00 -1.41 -34.47
C CYS A 26 -12.74 -0.39 -33.35
N GLU A 27 -13.36 -0.64 -32.21
CA GLU A 27 -12.92 -0.16 -30.91
C GLU A 27 -11.42 -0.44 -30.76
N ASP A 28 -10.62 0.60 -30.94
CA ASP A 28 -9.30 0.68 -30.33
C ASP A 28 -9.58 1.24 -28.94
N ALA A 29 -9.48 0.38 -27.93
CA ALA A 29 -9.45 0.82 -26.56
C ALA A 29 -8.27 1.79 -26.45
N GLU A 30 -8.58 3.08 -26.31
CA GLU A 30 -7.61 4.11 -26.01
C GLU A 30 -6.87 3.66 -24.74
N LEU A 31 -5.64 3.20 -24.91
CA LEU A 31 -4.71 3.01 -23.79
C LEU A 31 -4.64 4.38 -23.12
N GLN A 32 -5.23 4.50 -21.94
CA GLN A 32 -5.01 5.66 -21.09
C GLN A 32 -3.53 5.67 -20.77
N ASP A 33 -2.79 6.57 -21.43
CA ASP A 33 -1.49 7.02 -20.95
C ASP A 33 -1.76 7.65 -19.58
N TYR A 34 -1.59 6.87 -18.52
CA TYR A 34 -1.46 7.44 -17.18
C TYR A 34 -0.18 8.27 -17.22
N GLU A 35 -0.33 9.61 -17.20
CA GLU A 35 0.81 10.48 -16.90
C GLU A 35 1.40 9.96 -15.59
N HIS A 36 2.67 9.57 -15.67
CA HIS A 36 3.47 9.03 -14.58
C HIS A 36 3.25 9.91 -13.34
N ALA A 37 2.45 9.41 -12.39
CA ALA A 37 2.25 10.08 -11.11
C ALA A 37 3.64 10.42 -10.56
N GLU A 38 3.85 11.65 -10.09
CA GLU A 38 5.13 11.99 -9.48
C GLU A 38 5.34 11.01 -8.32
N LEU A 39 6.35 10.16 -8.47
CA LEU A 39 6.74 9.20 -7.44
C LEU A 39 6.96 10.02 -6.18
N ASN A 40 6.12 9.83 -5.16
CA ASN A 40 6.45 10.30 -3.84
C ASN A 40 7.76 9.60 -3.48
N ASP A 41 8.83 10.39 -3.37
CA ASP A 41 10.18 9.96 -2.99
C ASP A 41 10.11 9.56 -1.51
N HIS A 42 9.53 8.39 -1.26
CA HIS A 42 9.35 7.82 0.06
C HIS A 42 10.73 7.46 0.60
N SER A 43 11.31 8.37 1.35
CA SER A 43 12.42 8.07 2.24
C SER A 43 11.93 7.04 3.25
N ASP A 44 12.66 5.92 3.39
CA ASP A 44 12.45 4.90 4.42
C ASP A 44 12.47 5.55 5.81
N HIS A 45 11.33 6.07 6.25
CA HIS A 45 11.14 6.65 7.56
C HIS A 45 10.48 5.58 8.43
N ASP A 46 11.34 4.85 9.14
CA ASP A 46 10.99 3.94 10.21
C ASP A 46 10.27 4.73 11.33
N HIS A 47 8.95 4.84 11.20
CA HIS A 47 8.06 5.47 12.15
C HIS A 47 7.10 4.41 12.70
N ASP A 48 7.25 4.18 14.01
CA ASP A 48 6.54 3.25 14.88
C ASP A 48 5.03 3.56 14.94
N HIS A 49 4.33 3.25 13.85
CA HIS A 49 2.88 3.24 13.74
C HIS A 49 2.44 1.79 13.54
N ALA A 50 1.35 1.42 14.22
CA ALA A 50 0.84 0.06 14.24
C ALA A 50 0.78 -0.49 12.81
N HIS A 51 1.59 -1.51 12.52
CA HIS A 51 1.70 -2.13 11.20
C HIS A 51 0.40 -2.82 10.73
N GLU A 52 -0.63 -2.87 11.58
CA GLU A 52 -1.87 -3.59 11.36
C GLU A 52 -3.03 -2.62 11.13
N GLY A 53 -3.68 -2.75 9.98
CA GLY A 53 -4.85 -1.96 9.60
C GLY A 53 -6.16 -2.44 10.25
N ALA A 54 -7.26 -1.77 9.91
CA ALA A 54 -8.57 -2.03 10.50
C ALA A 54 -9.16 -3.40 10.14
N HIS A 55 -8.62 -4.04 9.10
CA HIS A 55 -9.04 -5.34 8.56
C HIS A 55 -7.96 -6.42 8.71
N GLY A 56 -6.89 -6.15 9.47
CA GLY A 56 -5.80 -7.09 9.72
C GLY A 56 -4.79 -7.20 8.57
N GLY A 57 -4.74 -6.20 7.69
CA GLY A 57 -3.74 -6.07 6.63
C GLY A 57 -2.62 -5.10 6.99
N HIS A 58 -1.70 -4.86 6.05
CA HIS A 58 -0.64 -3.87 6.19
C HIS A 58 -1.09 -2.47 5.77
N LEU A 59 -0.73 -1.48 6.60
CA LEU A 59 -0.98 -0.07 6.32
C LEU A 59 0.15 0.54 5.46
N HIS A 60 -0.25 1.31 4.46
CA HIS A 60 0.61 2.11 3.61
C HIS A 60 0.21 3.58 3.71
N GLU A 61 1.19 4.44 3.97
CA GLU A 61 1.01 5.89 3.91
C GLU A 61 1.11 6.34 2.45
N LEU A 62 0.16 7.16 1.98
CA LEU A 62 0.08 7.56 0.57
C LEU A 62 0.70 8.92 0.29
N ASP A 63 0.90 9.74 1.33
CA ASP A 63 1.47 11.09 1.24
C ASP A 63 2.27 11.46 2.50
N ASP A 64 3.26 12.34 2.33
CA ASP A 64 4.15 12.81 3.42
C ASP A 64 3.41 13.54 4.56
N ALA A 65 2.18 14.01 4.32
CA ALA A 65 1.38 14.69 5.33
C ALA A 65 0.50 13.72 6.14
N HIS A 66 0.59 12.41 5.88
CA HIS A 66 -0.24 11.36 6.47
C HIS A 66 -1.74 11.68 6.33
N LYS A 67 -2.13 12.36 5.25
CA LYS A 67 -3.54 12.72 4.99
C LYS A 67 -4.33 11.51 4.52
N TYR A 68 -3.68 10.60 3.80
CA TYR A 68 -4.28 9.39 3.29
C TYR A 68 -3.45 8.16 3.61
N HIS A 69 -4.18 7.08 3.87
CA HIS A 69 -3.62 5.76 4.11
C HIS A 69 -4.34 4.77 3.23
N ALA A 70 -3.67 3.67 2.90
CA ALA A 70 -4.29 2.47 2.38
C ALA A 70 -4.02 1.30 3.32
N GLU A 71 -4.92 0.34 3.37
CA GLU A 71 -4.68 -0.98 3.96
C GLU A 71 -4.76 -2.03 2.85
N LEU A 72 -3.71 -2.84 2.74
CA LEU A 72 -3.66 -3.99 1.84
C LEU A 72 -3.91 -5.26 2.65
N VAL A 73 -4.90 -6.06 2.23
CA VAL A 73 -5.21 -7.36 2.82
C VAL A 73 -5.04 -8.46 1.77
N PHE A 74 -4.16 -9.43 2.03
CA PHE A 74 -4.02 -10.62 1.20
C PHE A 74 -4.84 -11.81 1.76
N ALA A 75 -5.87 -12.24 1.05
CA ALA A 75 -6.66 -13.41 1.42
C ALA A 75 -6.00 -14.70 0.94
N ALA A 76 -5.24 -15.39 1.79
CA ALA A 76 -4.40 -16.53 1.39
C ALA A 76 -5.14 -17.65 0.62
N ASP A 77 -6.40 -17.92 0.96
CA ASP A 77 -7.18 -18.99 0.34
C ASP A 77 -7.61 -18.67 -1.10
N SER A 78 -8.07 -17.45 -1.37
CA SER A 78 -8.50 -17.02 -2.71
C SER A 78 -7.40 -16.31 -3.51
N ARG A 79 -6.36 -15.87 -2.81
CA ARG A 79 -5.30 -14.96 -3.27
C ARG A 79 -5.85 -13.60 -3.71
N ASP A 80 -7.03 -13.23 -3.25
CA ASP A 80 -7.56 -11.89 -3.51
C ASP A 80 -6.77 -10.86 -2.72
N ILE A 81 -6.46 -9.72 -3.36
CA ILE A 81 -5.91 -8.55 -2.69
C ILE A 81 -7.05 -7.56 -2.52
N THR A 82 -7.31 -7.14 -1.29
CA THR A 82 -8.26 -6.08 -0.99
C THR A 82 -7.51 -4.83 -0.56
N LEU A 83 -7.79 -3.72 -1.23
CA LEU A 83 -7.29 -2.40 -0.87
C LEU A 83 -8.42 -1.60 -0.22
N TYR A 84 -8.18 -1.06 0.96
CA TYR A 84 -9.05 -0.10 1.63
C TYR A 84 -8.36 1.26 1.68
N PHE A 85 -9.10 2.34 1.45
CA PHE A 85 -8.55 3.69 1.45
C PHE A 85 -9.14 4.52 2.59
N TYR A 86 -8.27 5.19 3.34
CA TYR A 86 -8.63 6.01 4.51
C TYR A 86 -8.10 7.43 4.37
N GLY A 87 -8.74 8.33 5.12
CA GLY A 87 -8.20 9.66 5.39
C GLY A 87 -7.12 9.62 6.48
N SER A 88 -7.04 10.68 7.26
CA SER A 88 -6.11 10.80 8.39
C SER A 88 -6.45 9.87 9.57
N GLU A 89 -7.63 9.23 9.55
CA GLU A 89 -8.09 8.28 10.56
C GLU A 89 -8.30 6.91 9.92
N VAL A 90 -7.43 5.96 10.24
CA VAL A 90 -7.51 4.57 9.77
C VAL A 90 -8.87 3.95 10.16
N GLY A 91 -9.49 3.24 9.21
CA GLY A 91 -10.81 2.64 9.37
C GLY A 91 -11.98 3.54 8.96
N THR A 92 -11.74 4.84 8.75
CA THR A 92 -12.74 5.75 8.15
C THR A 92 -12.50 5.84 6.65
N GLY A 93 -13.33 5.13 5.88
CA GLY A 93 -13.24 5.07 4.42
C GLY A 93 -13.31 6.43 3.74
N VAL A 94 -12.48 6.64 2.73
CA VAL A 94 -12.56 7.79 1.82
C VAL A 94 -12.82 7.33 0.37
N PRO A 95 -13.57 8.11 -0.42
CA PRO A 95 -13.78 7.80 -1.83
C PRO A 95 -12.45 7.75 -2.58
N ALA A 96 -12.26 6.68 -3.35
CA ALA A 96 -11.13 6.51 -4.24
C ALA A 96 -11.62 6.09 -5.64
N SER A 97 -10.77 6.28 -6.65
CA SER A 97 -11.00 5.80 -8.01
C SER A 97 -9.70 5.41 -8.69
N ASP A 98 -9.81 4.84 -9.89
CA ASP A 98 -8.67 4.57 -10.78
C ASP A 98 -7.55 3.75 -10.10
N VAL A 99 -7.97 2.73 -9.34
CA VAL A 99 -7.07 1.89 -8.55
C VAL A 99 -6.42 0.83 -9.45
N VAL A 100 -5.10 0.88 -9.53
CA VAL A 100 -4.28 -0.03 -10.34
C VAL A 100 -3.15 -0.58 -9.48
N LEU A 101 -2.97 -1.90 -9.50
CA LEU A 101 -1.85 -2.58 -8.85
C LEU A 101 -0.84 -3.02 -9.91
N GLU A 102 0.40 -2.58 -9.82
CA GLU A 102 1.47 -2.93 -10.76
C GLU A 102 2.54 -3.76 -10.06
N LEU A 103 2.69 -5.03 -10.46
CA LEU A 103 3.68 -5.95 -9.86
C LEU A 103 4.88 -6.14 -10.78
N HIS A 104 6.09 -6.11 -10.23
CA HIS A 104 7.30 -6.49 -10.94
C HIS A 104 7.30 -7.99 -11.32
N ARG A 105 7.64 -8.29 -12.57
CA ARG A 105 7.88 -9.65 -13.09
C ARG A 105 9.34 -9.87 -13.46
N GLY A 106 10.25 -9.49 -12.56
CA GLY A 106 11.70 -9.53 -12.83
C GLY A 106 12.04 -8.79 -14.13
N ASP A 107 12.69 -9.48 -15.07
CA ASP A 107 13.11 -8.90 -16.35
C ASP A 107 11.96 -8.64 -17.34
N GLU A 108 10.74 -9.12 -17.06
CA GLU A 108 9.57 -8.96 -17.94
C GLU A 108 8.83 -7.62 -17.73
N GLY A 109 9.31 -6.78 -16.81
CA GLY A 109 8.72 -5.48 -16.50
C GLY A 109 7.53 -5.57 -15.54
N LEU A 110 6.63 -4.58 -15.61
CA LEU A 110 5.45 -4.49 -14.74
C LEU A 110 4.28 -5.32 -15.30
N LEU A 111 3.51 -5.92 -14.39
CA LEU A 111 2.21 -6.54 -14.61
C LEU A 111 1.16 -5.65 -13.99
N GLU A 112 0.36 -5.00 -14.83
CA GLU A 112 -0.81 -4.25 -14.41
C GLU A 112 -1.96 -5.21 -14.03
N LEU A 113 -2.54 -4.99 -12.86
CA LEU A 113 -3.65 -5.75 -12.30
C LEU A 113 -4.78 -4.77 -11.98
N LYS A 114 -5.95 -5.04 -12.55
CA LYS A 114 -7.10 -4.17 -12.36
C LYS A 114 -7.78 -4.48 -11.03
N ALA A 115 -7.99 -3.46 -10.22
CA ALA A 115 -8.81 -3.54 -9.01
C ALA A 115 -10.26 -3.16 -9.33
N GLU A 116 -11.21 -3.99 -8.90
CA GLU A 116 -12.63 -3.75 -9.10
C GLU A 116 -13.24 -3.13 -7.83
N ALA A 117 -14.03 -2.08 -8.01
CA ALA A 117 -14.74 -1.41 -6.93
C ALA A 117 -15.67 -2.38 -6.20
N SER A 118 -15.58 -2.42 -4.87
CA SER A 118 -16.38 -3.29 -4.02
C SER A 118 -16.93 -2.48 -2.84
N PRO A 119 -17.94 -1.62 -3.06
CA PRO A 119 -18.42 -0.68 -2.04
C PRO A 119 -18.79 -1.38 -0.72
N LEU A 120 -18.49 -0.72 0.40
CA LEU A 120 -18.95 -1.15 1.73
C LEU A 120 -20.44 -0.82 1.92
N ASP A 121 -21.02 -1.29 3.04
CA ASP A 121 -22.42 -0.99 3.34
C ASP A 121 -22.64 0.53 3.49
N GLY A 122 -23.63 1.06 2.77
CA GLY A 122 -23.89 2.49 2.69
C GLY A 122 -23.07 3.25 1.64
N GLU A 123 -22.08 2.62 0.99
CA GLU A 123 -21.34 3.22 -0.13
C GLU A 123 -22.00 2.92 -1.49
N THR A 124 -21.65 3.72 -2.48
CA THR A 124 -21.93 3.49 -3.90
C THR A 124 -20.62 3.33 -4.67
N ALA A 125 -20.69 3.03 -5.97
CA ALA A 125 -19.50 3.02 -6.82
C ALA A 125 -18.74 4.37 -6.83
N GLU A 126 -19.44 5.50 -6.68
CA GLU A 126 -18.85 6.84 -6.67
C GLU A 126 -18.23 7.23 -5.31
N THR A 127 -18.58 6.51 -4.24
CA THR A 127 -18.09 6.76 -2.88
C THR A 127 -17.34 5.55 -2.33
N CYS A 128 -16.86 4.69 -3.22
CA CYS A 128 -16.26 3.41 -2.88
C CYS A 128 -14.90 3.64 -2.21
N SER A 129 -14.70 3.03 -1.05
CA SER A 129 -13.42 3.05 -0.35
C SER A 129 -12.67 1.70 -0.38
N ARG A 130 -13.30 0.65 -0.94
CA ARG A 130 -12.74 -0.70 -1.02
C ARG A 130 -12.66 -1.23 -2.44
N PHE A 131 -11.51 -1.77 -2.82
CA PHE A 131 -11.26 -2.33 -4.14
C PHE A 131 -10.63 -3.71 -4.04
N VAL A 132 -10.93 -4.59 -5.00
CA VAL A 132 -10.48 -5.98 -4.98
C VAL A 132 -9.78 -6.34 -6.29
N VAL A 133 -8.55 -6.81 -6.19
CA VAL A 133 -7.86 -7.52 -7.27
C VAL A 133 -8.13 -9.00 -7.07
N ALA A 134 -8.88 -9.61 -7.99
CA ALA A 134 -9.15 -11.04 -7.93
C ALA A 134 -7.85 -11.86 -8.05
N GLY A 135 -7.66 -12.87 -7.20
CA GLY A 135 -6.46 -13.69 -7.15
C GLY A 135 -6.18 -14.48 -8.43
N SER A 136 -7.18 -14.66 -9.29
CA SER A 136 -7.00 -15.22 -10.64
C SER A 136 -6.16 -14.34 -11.57
N GLN A 137 -5.97 -13.07 -11.24
CA GLN A 137 -5.08 -12.15 -11.98
C GLN A 137 -3.61 -12.29 -11.54
N LEU A 138 -3.36 -12.81 -10.34
CA LEU A 138 -2.00 -12.95 -9.81
C LEU A 138 -1.24 -14.12 -10.44
N PRO A 139 0.05 -13.94 -10.78
CA PRO A 139 0.93 -15.04 -11.17
C PRO A 139 0.91 -16.17 -10.14
N GLU A 140 0.88 -17.43 -10.59
CA GLU A 140 0.69 -18.61 -9.72
C GLU A 140 1.70 -18.71 -8.56
N GLY A 141 2.91 -18.15 -8.72
CA GLY A 141 3.95 -18.14 -7.69
C GLY A 141 3.70 -17.20 -6.51
N ILE A 142 2.75 -16.26 -6.63
CA ILE A 142 2.36 -15.35 -5.54
C ILE A 142 1.28 -16.03 -4.71
N THR A 143 1.62 -16.39 -3.49
CA THR A 143 0.78 -17.15 -2.54
C THR A 143 0.67 -16.49 -1.17
N SER A 144 1.39 -15.40 -0.96
CA SER A 144 1.37 -14.60 0.26
C SER A 144 1.66 -13.14 -0.09
N GLU A 145 1.33 -12.25 0.85
CA GLU A 145 1.55 -10.82 0.73
C GLU A 145 3.04 -10.45 0.59
N GLU A 146 3.91 -11.14 1.32
CA GLU A 146 5.37 -10.95 1.32
C GLU A 146 6.04 -11.10 -0.05
N GLN A 147 5.33 -11.69 -1.02
CA GLN A 147 5.81 -11.90 -2.38
C GLN A 147 5.38 -10.78 -3.34
N LEU A 148 4.59 -9.81 -2.86
CA LEU A 148 4.18 -8.66 -3.66
C LEU A 148 5.35 -7.68 -3.76
N ASN A 149 5.86 -7.53 -4.96
CA ASN A 149 6.90 -6.56 -5.29
C ASN A 149 6.39 -5.66 -6.42
N GLY A 150 6.34 -4.35 -6.21
CA GLY A 150 5.76 -3.40 -7.14
C GLY A 150 5.19 -2.19 -6.43
N HIS A 151 4.04 -1.71 -6.87
CA HIS A 151 3.34 -0.59 -6.25
C HIS A 151 1.87 -0.59 -6.64
N PHE A 152 1.04 0.21 -5.98
CA PHE A 152 -0.29 0.55 -6.49
C PHE A 152 -0.46 2.06 -6.62
N VAL A 153 -1.27 2.45 -7.59
CA VAL A 153 -1.68 3.83 -7.86
C VAL A 153 -3.16 3.98 -7.56
N VAL A 154 -3.55 5.11 -6.99
CA VAL A 154 -4.94 5.45 -6.67
C VAL A 154 -5.20 6.94 -6.84
N ARG A 155 -6.42 7.29 -7.28
CA ARG A 155 -6.94 8.65 -7.30
C ARG A 155 -7.75 8.93 -6.04
N ILE A 156 -7.37 9.92 -5.24
CA ILE A 156 -8.14 10.43 -4.08
C ILE A 156 -8.18 11.96 -4.15
N ASP A 157 -9.36 12.57 -3.99
CA ASP A 157 -9.54 14.03 -4.11
C ASP A 157 -8.90 14.63 -5.40
N ASN A 158 -9.01 13.90 -6.52
CA ASN A 158 -8.40 14.24 -7.81
C ASN A 158 -6.85 14.31 -7.81
N GLN A 159 -6.20 13.70 -6.83
CA GLN A 159 -4.75 13.53 -6.79
C GLN A 159 -4.40 12.07 -7.04
N ASP A 160 -3.44 11.82 -7.93
CA ASP A 160 -2.82 10.50 -8.07
C ASP A 160 -1.81 10.31 -6.95
N LEU A 161 -1.94 9.22 -6.21
CA LEU A 161 -1.09 8.82 -5.10
C LEU A 161 -0.55 7.42 -5.37
N MET A 162 0.61 7.12 -4.80
CA MET A 162 1.29 5.84 -4.98
C MET A 162 1.85 5.34 -3.64
N ALA A 163 1.78 4.03 -3.44
CA ALA A 163 2.53 3.35 -2.40
C ALA A 163 3.30 2.15 -2.95
N GLN A 164 4.54 2.03 -2.49
CA GLN A 164 5.45 0.95 -2.86
C GLN A 164 5.09 -0.33 -2.09
N LEU A 165 5.20 -1.46 -2.79
CA LEU A 165 5.13 -2.80 -2.23
C LEU A 165 6.51 -3.43 -2.36
N SER A 166 7.16 -3.64 -1.23
CA SER A 166 8.49 -4.25 -1.19
C SER A 166 8.34 -5.67 -0.64
N ALA A 167 8.64 -6.66 -1.47
CA ALA A 167 8.77 -8.03 -0.98
C ALA A 167 9.93 -8.06 0.02
N HIS A 168 9.66 -8.51 1.25
CA HIS A 168 10.72 -8.70 2.23
C HIS A 168 11.53 -9.94 1.83
N ASP A 169 12.74 -9.73 1.30
CA ASP A 169 13.73 -10.79 1.23
C ASP A 169 14.07 -11.16 2.68
N HIS A 170 13.58 -12.32 3.12
CA HIS A 170 14.16 -13.01 4.26
C HIS A 170 15.54 -13.53 3.86
N ASP A 171 16.50 -12.62 3.71
CA ASP A 171 17.89 -13.01 3.82
C ASP A 171 18.06 -13.64 5.20
N GLU A 172 18.30 -14.94 5.18
CA GLU A 172 18.72 -15.74 6.33
C GLU A 172 19.93 -15.06 6.98
N HIS A 173 19.70 -14.20 7.97
CA HIS A 173 20.72 -13.88 8.95
C HIS A 173 20.90 -15.11 9.83
N GLY A 174 21.74 -16.02 9.34
CA GLY A 174 22.25 -17.15 10.08
C GLY A 174 22.75 -16.69 11.45
N HIS A 175 22.22 -17.31 12.49
CA HIS A 175 22.84 -17.32 13.80
C HIS A 175 24.22 -17.97 13.66
N HIS A 176 25.27 -17.18 13.55
CA HIS A 176 26.61 -17.59 13.95
C HIS A 176 26.86 -17.04 15.35
N ASP A 177 26.43 -17.84 16.33
CA ASP A 177 27.09 -17.87 17.63
C ASP A 177 28.50 -18.42 17.43
N ASP A 178 29.48 -17.54 17.22
CA ASP A 178 30.89 -17.86 17.42
C ASP A 178 31.47 -16.89 18.46
N HIS A 179 31.36 -17.30 19.72
CA HIS A 179 32.33 -16.93 20.72
C HIS A 179 33.68 -17.52 20.29
N GLU A 180 34.69 -16.69 20.00
CA GLU A 180 36.09 -17.02 20.31
C GLU A 180 37.00 -15.78 20.22
N GLY A 181 37.87 -15.64 21.22
CA GLY A 181 38.45 -14.38 21.65
C GLY A 181 39.66 -13.88 20.86
N HIS A 182 39.98 -12.61 21.11
CA HIS A 182 41.29 -12.07 20.80
C HIS A 182 41.85 -11.27 21.97
N ASP A 183 42.87 -11.89 22.56
CA ASP A 183 43.79 -11.39 23.57
C ASP A 183 44.43 -10.06 23.18
N HIS A 184 44.48 -9.14 24.16
CA HIS A 184 45.30 -7.93 24.09
C HIS A 184 46.67 -8.17 24.71
N ALA A 185 47.73 -8.00 23.90
CA ALA A 185 49.12 -7.91 24.31
C ALA A 185 49.85 -7.06 23.23
N GLU A 186 50.72 -6.08 23.47
CA GLU A 186 51.41 -5.50 24.63
C GLU A 186 51.95 -4.13 24.16
N GLY A 187 52.14 -3.17 25.07
CA GLY A 187 52.61 -1.83 24.72
C GLY A 187 52.98 -0.92 25.90
N GLU A 188 53.79 -1.45 26.83
CA GLU A 188 54.90 -0.81 27.57
C GLU A 188 54.86 0.65 28.11
N HIS A 189 55.15 0.75 29.42
CA HIS A 189 55.68 1.85 30.27
C HIS A 189 54.77 3.08 30.54
N GLY A 190 54.52 3.53 31.78
CA GLY A 190 55.04 3.17 33.09
C GLY A 190 54.48 4.11 34.18
N GLU A 191 54.93 3.89 35.42
CA GLU A 191 54.80 4.74 36.63
C GLU A 191 53.41 4.72 37.30
N SER A 192 53.19 3.90 38.33
CA SER A 192 53.61 4.07 39.74
C SER A 192 52.40 4.45 40.60
N HIS A 193 52.04 3.61 41.57
CA HIS A 193 52.03 3.94 43.00
C HIS A 193 51.18 2.92 43.76
N ASP A 194 51.84 2.33 44.75
CA ASP A 194 51.21 1.72 45.91
C ASP A 194 50.12 2.66 46.47
N HIS A 195 49.04 2.10 47.00
CA HIS A 195 48.76 2.25 48.43
C HIS A 195 47.65 1.29 48.88
N ASP A 196 47.95 0.69 50.01
CA ASP A 196 47.12 -0.10 50.93
C ASP A 196 45.73 0.49 51.19
N ASP A 197 44.71 -0.35 51.39
CA ASP A 197 44.30 -0.79 52.74
C ASP A 197 42.91 -1.45 52.75
N ALA A 198 42.79 -2.45 53.63
CA ALA A 198 41.63 -2.91 54.40
C ALA A 198 40.37 -3.41 53.64
N ASP A 199 40.11 -4.73 53.65
CA ASP A 199 39.32 -5.44 54.70
C ASP A 199 37.84 -5.01 54.75
N GLU A 200 36.92 -5.88 54.30
CA GLU A 200 36.10 -6.70 55.20
C GLU A 200 35.04 -7.54 54.44
N HIS A 201 34.83 -8.73 55.00
CA HIS A 201 33.92 -9.78 54.59
C HIS A 201 32.43 -9.43 54.84
N GLY A 202 31.54 -10.05 54.07
CA GLY A 202 30.11 -10.09 54.40
C GLY A 202 29.30 -11.06 53.54
N HIS A 203 29.53 -12.37 53.68
CA HIS A 203 28.57 -13.41 53.30
C HIS A 203 27.35 -13.37 54.23
N ALA A 204 26.15 -13.44 53.67
CA ALA A 204 24.99 -14.00 54.37
C ALA A 204 24.05 -14.66 53.36
N ASP A 205 24.14 -15.99 53.31
CA ASP A 205 23.08 -16.88 52.88
C ASP A 205 21.85 -16.70 53.76
N GLU A 206 20.65 -16.68 53.18
CA GLU A 206 19.47 -17.16 53.91
C GLU A 206 18.52 -17.90 52.96
N HIS A 207 18.57 -19.24 53.10
CA HIS A 207 17.51 -20.16 52.70
C HIS A 207 16.30 -19.97 53.62
N GLY A 208 15.12 -19.74 53.05
CA GLY A 208 13.84 -19.83 53.75
C GLY A 208 12.95 -20.89 53.11
N ASP A 209 12.87 -22.05 53.77
CA ASP A 209 11.98 -23.17 53.44
C ASP A 209 10.70 -23.12 54.30
N SER A 210 9.58 -23.54 53.69
CA SER A 210 8.37 -24.13 54.27
C SER A 210 7.45 -23.34 55.22
N LYS A 211 6.21 -23.13 54.74
CA LYS A 211 5.00 -23.81 55.26
C LYS A 211 3.84 -23.78 54.27
#